data_AF-A0A2D6VIS8-F1
#
_entry.id   AF-A0A2D6VIS8-F1
#
_cell.length_a   1.000
_cell.length_b   1.000
_cell.length_c   1.000
_cell.angle_alpha   90.00
_cell.angle_beta   90.00
_cell.angle_gamma   90.00
#
_symmetry.space_group_name_H-M   'P 1'
#
loop_
_entity.id
_entity.type
_entity.pdbx_description
1 polymer ?
#
loop_
_entity_poly.entity_id
_entity_poly.type
_entity_poly.pdbx_seq_one_letter_code
_entity_poly.pdbx_strand_id
1 'polypeptide(L)'
;GFTEFFLVDRDLDQVLAEARIRLPANEGIGSYAEYWARSVQRGYRFPGAAASIRNALANESVLRIKTNSLGEANIENVKAGRYFLVGASTLGQVGVVWSKPIDLSNGVNDVSLSLRDAAWAE
;
A
#
# COMPACT_ATOMS: atom_id res chain seq x y z
N GLY A 1 -5.47 14.51 -6.14
CA GLY A 1 -4.20 14.22 -5.45
C GLY A 1 -3.49 13.11 -6.19
N PHE A 2 -2.22 12.85 -5.88
CA PHE A 2 -1.55 11.63 -6.34
C PHE A 2 -1.63 10.57 -5.24
N THR A 3 -1.62 9.30 -5.63
CA THR A 3 -1.47 8.17 -4.71
C THR A 3 -0.13 7.51 -4.98
N GLU A 4 0.58 7.14 -3.91
CA GLU A 4 1.82 6.39 -4.00
C GLU A 4 1.52 4.90 -3.84
N PHE A 5 2.13 4.10 -4.70
CA PHE A 5 2.10 2.65 -4.65
C PHE A 5 3.52 2.09 -4.64
N PHE A 6 3.65 0.89 -4.09
CA PHE A 6 4.85 0.10 -4.02
C PHE A 6 4.55 -1.24 -4.70
N LEU A 7 5.37 -1.60 -5.68
CA LEU A 7 5.38 -2.94 -6.23
C LEU A 7 6.39 -3.77 -5.44
N VAL A 8 5.90 -4.79 -4.75
CA VAL A 8 6.68 -5.63 -3.83
C VAL A 8 6.43 -7.12 -4.12
N ASP A 9 7.37 -7.99 -3.77
CA ASP A 9 7.23 -9.45 -3.99
C ASP A 9 6.35 -10.14 -2.94
N ARG A 10 6.05 -9.46 -1.84
CA ARG A 10 5.32 -9.97 -0.67
C ARG A 10 4.15 -9.06 -0.32
N ASP A 11 3.14 -9.60 0.36
CA ASP A 11 2.00 -8.78 0.78
C ASP A 11 2.37 -7.80 1.91
N LEU A 12 1.48 -6.84 2.18
CA LEU A 12 1.67 -5.82 3.21
C LEU A 12 1.98 -6.42 4.59
N ASP A 13 1.27 -7.49 4.99
CA ASP A 13 1.39 -8.06 6.32
C ASP A 13 2.78 -8.72 6.49
N GLN A 14 3.25 -9.43 5.47
CA GLN A 14 4.58 -10.02 5.43
C GLN A 14 5.67 -8.94 5.51
N VAL A 15 5.58 -7.90 4.67
CA VAL A 15 6.58 -6.81 4.66
C VAL A 15 6.68 -6.14 6.03
N LEU A 16 5.54 -5.84 6.68
CA LEU A 16 5.53 -5.14 7.95
C LEU A 16 5.91 -6.03 9.14
N ALA A 17 5.57 -7.31 9.10
CA ALA A 17 6.05 -8.28 10.08
C ALA A 17 7.58 -8.44 10.04
N GLU A 18 8.16 -8.56 8.84
CA GLU A 18 9.62 -8.65 8.65
C GLU A 18 10.35 -7.37 9.11
N ALA A 19 9.75 -6.20 8.83
CA ALA A 19 10.23 -4.92 9.34
C ALA A 19 10.06 -4.74 10.87
N ARG A 20 9.50 -5.74 11.56
CA ARG A 20 9.22 -5.74 13.01
C ARG A 20 8.30 -4.61 13.45
N ILE A 21 7.43 -4.14 12.55
CA ILE A 21 6.39 -3.18 12.90
C ILE A 21 5.32 -3.92 13.70
N ARG A 22 5.00 -3.41 14.89
CA ARG A 22 4.02 -4.00 15.78
C ARG A 22 2.72 -3.23 15.70
N LEU A 23 1.60 -3.95 15.63
CA LEU A 23 0.28 -3.34 15.80
C LEU A 23 0.17 -2.77 17.23
N PRO A 24 -0.34 -1.55 17.40
CA PRO A 24 -0.51 -0.96 18.72
C PRO A 24 -1.57 -1.72 19.52
N ALA A 25 -1.15 -2.30 20.66
CA ALA A 25 -2.07 -2.93 21.59
C ALA A 25 -3.00 -1.86 22.21
N ASN A 26 -4.29 -2.16 22.31
CA ASN A 26 -5.35 -1.31 22.91
C ASN A 26 -5.90 -0.16 22.05
N GLU A 27 -5.50 -0.02 20.79
CA GLU A 27 -6.06 1.01 19.86
C GLU A 27 -7.22 0.48 18.98
N GLY A 28 -7.66 -0.75 19.25
CA GLY A 28 -8.70 -1.42 18.46
C GLY A 28 -8.30 -1.64 17.00
N ILE A 29 -7.00 -1.76 16.72
CA ILE A 29 -6.44 -2.04 15.40
C ILE A 29 -6.23 -3.54 15.26
N GLY A 30 -6.92 -4.15 14.30
CA GLY A 30 -6.89 -5.59 14.05
C GLY A 30 -5.96 -6.04 12.93
N SER A 31 -5.51 -5.13 12.05
CA SER A 31 -4.65 -5.47 10.91
C SER A 31 -3.66 -4.36 10.56
N TYR A 32 -2.61 -4.71 9.80
CA TYR A 32 -1.66 -3.72 9.30
C TYR A 32 -2.27 -2.75 8.30
N ALA A 33 -3.21 -3.23 7.47
CA ALA A 33 -3.95 -2.38 6.54
C ALA A 33 -4.76 -1.32 7.30
N GLU A 34 -5.47 -1.71 8.36
CA GLU A 34 -6.17 -0.77 9.24
C GLU A 34 -5.20 0.19 9.92
N TYR A 35 -4.06 -0.32 10.43
CA TYR A 35 -3.07 0.52 11.09
C TYR A 35 -2.55 1.61 10.16
N TRP A 36 -2.20 1.24 8.93
CA TRP A 36 -1.70 2.19 7.95
C TRP A 36 -2.78 3.21 7.59
N ALA A 37 -4.00 2.77 7.28
CA ALA A 37 -5.09 3.66 6.92
C ALA A 37 -5.41 4.67 8.03
N ARG A 38 -5.53 4.21 9.28
CA ARG A 38 -5.75 5.08 10.45
C ARG A 38 -4.57 6.01 10.72
N SER A 39 -3.33 5.57 10.47
CA SER A 39 -2.15 6.43 10.64
C SER A 39 -2.06 7.55 9.59
N VAL A 40 -2.56 7.31 8.38
CA VAL A 40 -2.66 8.35 7.34
C VAL A 40 -3.80 9.32 7.67
N GLN A 41 -4.95 8.81 8.10
CA GLN A 41 -6.14 9.63 8.44
C GLN A 41 -5.96 10.43 9.74
N ARG A 42 -5.34 9.82 10.76
CA ARG A 42 -5.22 10.35 12.14
C ARG A 42 -3.77 10.28 12.62
N GLY A 43 -2.85 10.85 11.85
CA GLY A 43 -1.40 10.77 12.13
C GLY A 43 -0.98 11.24 13.53
N TYR A 44 -1.73 12.14 14.16
CA TYR A 44 -1.47 12.57 15.54
C TYR A 44 -1.69 11.45 16.59
N ARG A 45 -2.58 10.48 16.32
CA ARG A 45 -2.81 9.32 17.21
C ARG A 45 -1.77 8.23 17.00
N PHE A 46 -1.14 8.20 15.82
CA PHE A 46 -0.13 7.20 15.45
C PHE A 46 1.15 7.88 14.93
N PRO A 47 1.86 8.66 15.77
CA PRO A 47 3.00 9.44 15.32
C PRO A 47 4.08 8.55 14.68
N GLY A 48 4.51 8.90 13.47
CA GLY A 48 5.57 8.19 12.75
C GLY A 48 5.18 6.83 12.15
N ALA A 49 3.97 6.32 12.41
CA ALA A 49 3.53 5.02 11.90
C ALA A 49 3.47 4.99 10.37
N ALA A 50 2.79 5.96 9.76
CA ALA A 50 2.69 6.05 8.30
C ALA A 50 4.07 6.17 7.62
N ALA A 51 4.99 6.93 8.21
CA ALA A 51 6.35 7.07 7.71
C ALA A 51 7.14 5.76 7.83
N SER A 52 7.02 5.06 8.96
CA SER A 52 7.69 3.78 9.20
C SER A 52 7.19 2.70 8.24
N ILE A 53 5.88 2.62 8.02
CA ILE A 53 5.25 1.69 7.07
C ILE A 53 5.70 1.99 5.63
N ARG A 54 5.66 3.27 5.23
CA ARG A 54 6.15 3.68 3.90
C ARG A 54 7.63 3.34 3.72
N ASN A 55 8.46 3.53 4.74
CA ASN A 55 9.88 3.19 4.71
C ASN A 55 10.14 1.69 4.59
N ALA A 56 9.35 0.86 5.28
CA ALA A 56 9.43 -0.60 5.14
C ALA A 56 9.10 -1.04 3.70
N LEU A 57 7.98 -0.56 3.14
CA LEU A 57 7.59 -0.86 1.76
C LEU A 57 8.61 -0.34 0.75
N ALA A 58 9.13 0.86 0.98
CA ALA A 58 10.17 1.50 0.20
C ALA A 58 11.49 0.70 0.11
N ASN A 59 11.83 -0.05 1.14
CA ASN A 59 13.05 -0.85 1.20
C ASN A 59 12.88 -2.19 0.48
N GLU A 60 11.66 -2.74 0.50
CA GLU A 60 11.33 -4.02 -0.15
C GLU A 60 10.78 -3.84 -1.58
N SER A 61 10.54 -2.60 -2.02
CA SER A 61 9.92 -2.33 -3.32
C SER A 61 10.87 -2.59 -4.48
N VAL A 62 10.41 -3.38 -5.45
CA VAL A 62 10.98 -3.44 -6.79
C VAL A 62 10.82 -2.11 -7.50
N LEU A 63 9.68 -1.45 -7.28
CA LEU A 63 9.37 -0.15 -7.87
C LEU A 63 8.48 0.69 -6.96
N ARG A 64 8.74 2.00 -6.96
CA ARG A 64 7.79 3.01 -6.44
C ARG A 64 7.05 3.67 -7.58
N ILE A 65 5.74 3.77 -7.42
CA ILE A 65 4.81 4.22 -8.45
C ILE A 65 4.05 5.40 -7.88
N LYS A 66 3.88 6.45 -8.68
CA LYS A 66 3.13 7.63 -8.31
C LYS A 66 2.10 7.91 -9.40
N THR A 67 0.83 7.97 -9.03
CA THR A 67 -0.21 8.28 -10.00
C THR A 67 -0.20 9.76 -10.39
N ASN A 68 -0.71 10.06 -11.58
CA ASN A 68 -1.08 11.41 -11.98
C ASN A 68 -2.34 11.87 -11.23
N SER A 69 -2.86 13.06 -11.56
CA SER A 69 -4.08 13.62 -10.98
C SER A 69 -5.36 12.86 -11.35
N LEU A 70 -5.32 11.99 -12.36
CA LEU A 70 -6.42 11.13 -12.79
C LEU A 70 -6.39 9.74 -12.13
N GLY A 71 -5.36 9.45 -11.33
CA GLY A 71 -5.20 8.14 -10.67
C GLY A 71 -4.49 7.09 -11.52
N GLU A 72 -3.84 7.50 -12.61
CA GLU A 72 -3.17 6.60 -13.56
C GLU A 72 -1.65 6.68 -13.42
N ALA A 73 -0.95 5.58 -13.72
CA ALA A 73 0.49 5.54 -13.83
C ALA A 73 0.90 4.58 -14.95
N ASN A 74 1.90 4.96 -15.74
CA ASN A 74 2.54 4.09 -16.72
C ASN A 74 3.91 3.68 -16.21
N ILE A 75 4.22 2.40 -16.34
CA ILE A 75 5.44 1.79 -15.83
C ILE A 75 6.03 0.94 -16.94
N GLU A 76 7.34 1.01 -17.10
CA GLU A 76 8.07 0.27 -18.11
C GLU A 76 9.14 -0.62 -17.47
N ASN A 77 9.57 -1.65 -18.20
CA ASN A 77 10.71 -2.51 -17.84
C ASN A 77 10.56 -3.29 -16.52
N VAL A 78 9.33 -3.64 -16.13
CA VAL A 78 9.09 -4.55 -14.99
C VAL A 78 9.17 -5.98 -15.47
N LYS A 79 9.91 -6.83 -14.75
CA LYS A 79 10.01 -8.25 -15.06
C LYS A 79 8.66 -8.94 -14.85
N ALA A 80 8.30 -9.83 -15.78
CA ALA A 80 7.18 -10.73 -15.57
C ALA A 80 7.37 -11.54 -14.28
N GLY A 81 6.27 -11.77 -13.57
CA GLY A 81 6.29 -12.37 -12.24
C GLY A 81 5.03 -12.03 -11.44
N ARG A 82 4.96 -12.59 -10.23
CA ARG A 82 3.88 -12.32 -9.29
C ARG A 82 4.36 -11.30 -8.26
N TYR A 83 3.56 -10.26 -8.05
CA TYR A 83 3.85 -9.18 -7.13
C TYR A 83 2.59 -8.82 -6.34
N PHE A 84 2.76 -7.90 -5.41
CA PHE A 84 1.68 -7.17 -4.77
C PHE A 84 1.81 -5.68 -5.08
N LEU A 85 0.70 -5.07 -5.47
CA LEU A 85 0.56 -3.63 -5.58
C LEU A 85 -0.01 -3.09 -4.27
N VAL A 86 0.85 -2.41 -3.52
CA VAL A 86 0.58 -1.98 -2.14
C VAL A 86 0.54 -0.46 -2.08
N GLY A 87 -0.49 0.13 -1.50
CA GLY A 87 -0.61 1.59 -1.44
C GLY A 87 -1.71 2.03 -0.49
N ALA A 88 -1.68 3.32 -0.14
CA ALA A 88 -2.66 3.93 0.74
C ALA A 88 -3.15 5.26 0.17
N SER A 89 -4.43 5.55 0.32
CA SER A 89 -5.04 6.83 -0.07
C SER A 89 -6.09 7.26 0.95
N THR A 90 -6.49 8.53 0.87
CA THR A 90 -7.58 9.09 1.66
C THR A 90 -8.67 9.62 0.72
N LEU A 91 -9.87 9.10 0.84
CA LEU A 91 -11.06 9.59 0.14
C LEU A 91 -11.93 10.36 1.13
N GLY A 92 -11.65 11.66 1.26
CA GLY A 92 -12.28 12.50 2.27
C GLY A 92 -11.87 12.04 3.68
N GLN A 93 -12.83 11.55 4.46
CA GLN A 93 -12.55 10.95 5.77
C GLN A 93 -12.19 9.46 5.67
N VAL A 94 -12.43 8.78 4.55
CA VAL A 94 -12.19 7.34 4.45
C VAL A 94 -10.70 7.07 4.19
N GLY A 95 -10.05 6.31 5.07
CA GLY A 95 -8.70 5.78 4.81
C GLY A 95 -8.80 4.49 4.01
N VAL A 96 -8.02 4.34 2.94
CA VAL A 96 -8.05 3.15 2.09
C VAL A 96 -6.65 2.59 1.95
N VAL A 97 -6.50 1.28 2.12
CA VAL A 97 -5.25 0.55 1.90
C VAL A 97 -5.49 -0.62 0.97
N TRP A 98 -4.59 -0.78 0.00
CA TRP A 98 -4.54 -1.91 -0.92
C TRP A 98 -3.29 -2.75 -0.65
N SER A 99 -3.44 -4.06 -0.80
CA SER A 99 -2.35 -5.03 -0.91
C SER A 99 -2.79 -6.11 -1.91
N LYS A 100 -2.91 -5.71 -3.19
CA LYS A 100 -3.53 -6.55 -4.21
C LYS A 100 -2.48 -7.42 -4.91
N PRO A 101 -2.63 -8.76 -4.95
CA PRO A 101 -1.77 -9.59 -5.78
C PRO A 101 -2.01 -9.28 -7.26
N ILE A 102 -0.93 -9.17 -8.03
CA ILE A 102 -0.95 -8.97 -9.47
C ILE A 102 0.02 -9.94 -10.14
N ASP A 103 -0.37 -10.46 -11.31
CA ASP A 103 0.49 -11.30 -12.14
C ASP A 103 0.84 -10.52 -13.39
N LEU A 104 2.14 -10.24 -13.58
CA LEU A 104 2.65 -9.53 -14.74
C LEU A 104 3.19 -10.53 -15.75
N SER A 105 2.71 -10.42 -16.98
CA SER A 105 3.20 -11.18 -18.14
C SER A 105 4.13 -10.32 -19.00
N ASN A 106 4.88 -10.95 -19.91
CA ASN A 106 5.63 -10.19 -20.91
C ASN A 106 4.67 -9.43 -21.84
N GLY A 107 5.01 -8.19 -22.17
CA GLY A 107 4.18 -7.31 -23.00
C GLY A 107 3.42 -6.27 -22.18
N VAL A 108 2.22 -5.91 -22.64
CA VAL A 108 1.36 -4.90 -21.99
C VAL A 108 0.48 -5.58 -20.95
N ASN A 109 0.42 -5.00 -19.76
CA ASN A 109 -0.44 -5.45 -18.66
C ASN A 109 -1.31 -4.26 -18.22
N ASP A 110 -2.61 -4.51 -18.05
CA ASP A 110 -3.54 -3.53 -17.50
C ASP A 110 -3.94 -3.94 -16.07
N VAL A 111 -3.67 -3.05 -15.12
CA VAL A 111 -3.98 -3.27 -13.71
C VAL A 111 -4.88 -2.15 -13.22
N SER A 112 -6.02 -2.53 -12.63
CA SER A 112 -6.95 -1.60 -12.00
C SER A 112 -7.12 -1.90 -10.51
N LEU A 113 -7.30 -0.83 -9.74
CA LEU A 113 -7.57 -0.85 -8.31
C LEU A 113 -8.84 -0.07 -8.02
N SER A 114 -9.70 -0.64 -7.20
CA SER A 114 -10.94 -0.04 -6.73
C SER A 114 -11.12 -0.25 -5.23
N LEU A 115 -12.14 0.36 -4.65
CA LEU A 115 -12.51 0.11 -3.25
C LEU A 115 -12.86 -1.35 -2.95
N ARG A 116 -13.28 -2.12 -3.97
CA ARG A 116 -13.59 -3.55 -3.81
C ARG A 116 -12.34 -4.39 -3.62
N ASP A 117 -11.18 -3.87 -4.03
CA ASP A 117 -9.88 -4.52 -3.89
C ASP A 117 -9.17 -4.09 -2.59
N ALA A 118 -9.78 -3.23 -1.78
CA ALA A 118 -9.16 -2.69 -0.59
C ALA A 118 -8.98 -3.79 0.46
N ALA A 119 -7.78 -3.88 1.03
CA ALA A 119 -7.52 -4.70 2.21
C ALA A 119 -8.17 -4.08 3.46
N TRP A 120 -8.35 -2.76 3.47
CA TRP A 120 -9.14 -2.04 4.47
C TRP A 120 -9.65 -0.71 3.91
N ALA A 121 -10.89 -0.35 4.28
CA ALA A 121 -11.48 0.94 3.97
C ALA A 121 -12.54 1.33 5.03
N GLU A 122 -12.34 2.46 5.71
CA GLU A 122 -13.31 3.08 6.66
C GLU A 122 -13.10 4.60 6.75
#